data_AF-A0A854Q8W3-F1
#
_entry.id   AF-A0A854Q8W3-F1
#
_cell.length_a   1.000
_cell.length_b   1.000
_cell.length_c   1.000
_cell.angle_alpha   90.00
_cell.angle_beta   90.00
_cell.angle_gamma   90.00
#
_symmetry.space_group_name_H-M   'P 1'
#
loop_
_entity.id
_entity.type
_entity.pdbx_description
1 polymer ?
#
loop_
_entity_poly.entity_id
_entity_poly.type
_entity_poly.pdbx_seq_one_letter_code
_entity_poly.pdbx_strand_id
1 'polypeptide(L)'
;MVNTKAQFDKAVAIVKGLPEDGPVKPTQDDKLAFYAHFKQANEGDVSGPAPGMFDFVGKAKYNAWKKIAGMSKEDAMAKYVELLTEMLKKSDDEASKQYLAELEAAGSSA
;
A
#
# COMPACT_ATOMS: atom_id res chain seq x y z
N MET A 1 8.25 -6.36 -12.72
CA MET A 1 9.02 -5.38 -11.94
C MET A 1 9.33 -6.03 -10.61
N VAL A 2 10.61 -6.24 -10.30
CA VAL A 2 11.02 -6.65 -8.94
C VAL A 2 11.14 -5.35 -8.16
N ASN A 3 10.22 -5.12 -7.22
CA ASN A 3 10.26 -3.92 -6.37
C ASN A 3 11.13 -4.21 -5.16
N THR A 4 12.06 -3.31 -4.85
CA THR A 4 12.96 -3.46 -3.70
C THR A 4 12.27 -3.05 -2.40
N LYS A 5 12.78 -3.52 -1.26
CA LYS A 5 12.32 -3.05 0.06
C LYS A 5 12.40 -1.51 0.17
N ALA A 6 13.43 -0.90 -0.39
CA ALA A 6 13.60 0.56 -0.39
C ALA A 6 12.44 1.27 -1.13
N GLN A 7 12.04 0.74 -2.29
CA GLN A 7 10.90 1.26 -3.05
C GLN A 7 9.57 1.10 -2.29
N PHE A 8 9.38 -0.03 -1.60
CA PHE A 8 8.23 -0.24 -0.73
C PHE A 8 8.22 0.73 0.45
N ASP A 9 9.33 0.90 1.17
CA ASP A 9 9.42 1.82 2.30
C ASP A 9 9.13 3.27 1.85
N LYS A 10 9.61 3.65 0.67
CA LYS A 10 9.32 4.95 0.04
C LYS A 10 7.84 5.10 -0.30
N ALA A 11 7.22 4.08 -0.89
CA ALA A 11 5.78 4.07 -1.18
C ALA A 11 4.94 4.23 0.10
N VAL A 12 5.32 3.55 1.19
CA VAL A 12 4.66 3.68 2.49
C VAL A 12 4.78 5.11 3.03
N ALA A 13 5.95 5.75 2.89
CA ALA A 13 6.16 7.13 3.30
C ALA A 13 5.27 8.09 2.49
N ILE A 14 5.16 7.90 1.18
CA ILE A 14 4.29 8.71 0.31
C ILE A 14 2.83 8.55 0.73
N VAL A 15 2.30 7.32 0.82
CA VAL A 15 0.90 7.06 1.21
C VAL A 15 0.55 7.68 2.56
N LYS A 16 1.46 7.64 3.55
CA LYS A 16 1.27 8.27 4.85
C LYS A 16 1.31 9.79 4.82
N GLY A 17 2.01 10.37 3.84
CA GLY A 17 2.16 11.82 3.66
C GLY A 17 1.15 12.45 2.70
N LEU A 18 0.31 11.66 2.03
CA LEU A 18 -0.71 12.19 1.12
C LEU A 18 -1.71 13.07 1.89
N PRO A 19 -1.98 14.30 1.43
CA PRO A 19 -3.00 15.14 2.05
C PRO A 19 -4.40 14.56 1.84
N GLU A 20 -5.26 14.63 2.88
CA GLU A 20 -6.62 14.05 2.83
C GLU A 20 -7.51 14.66 1.73
N ASP A 21 -7.24 15.93 1.37
CA ASP A 21 -7.92 16.67 0.32
C ASP A 21 -7.00 16.98 -0.88
N GLY A 22 -6.04 16.08 -1.14
CA GLY A 22 -5.12 16.15 -2.28
C GLY A 22 -5.69 15.66 -3.61
N PRO A 23 -4.92 15.85 -4.70
CA PRO A 23 -5.26 15.32 -6.03
C PRO A 23 -5.22 13.79 -6.09
N VAL A 24 -4.52 13.15 -5.16
CA VAL A 24 -4.43 11.70 -5.00
C VAL A 24 -5.20 11.33 -3.74
N LYS A 25 -6.45 10.92 -3.90
CA LYS A 25 -7.34 10.57 -2.79
C LYS A 25 -7.71 9.08 -2.83
N PRO A 26 -7.09 8.24 -1.98
CA PRO A 26 -7.43 6.82 -1.90
C PRO A 26 -8.89 6.62 -1.48
N THR A 27 -9.62 5.79 -2.21
CA THR A 27 -10.95 5.33 -1.81
C THR A 27 -10.86 4.45 -0.56
N GLN A 28 -11.99 4.13 0.06
CA GLN A 28 -12.00 3.20 1.20
C GLN A 28 -11.41 1.84 0.84
N ASP A 29 -11.69 1.35 -0.37
CA ASP A 29 -11.16 0.07 -0.87
C ASP A 29 -9.65 0.16 -1.11
N ASP A 30 -9.15 1.29 -1.64
CA ASP A 30 -7.71 1.52 -1.79
C ASP A 30 -7.02 1.52 -0.41
N LYS A 31 -7.60 2.20 0.58
CA LYS A 31 -7.05 2.21 1.96
C LYS A 31 -6.98 0.80 2.56
N LEU A 32 -8.00 -0.03 2.33
CA LEU A 32 -8.02 -1.42 2.76
C LEU A 32 -6.98 -2.27 2.01
N ALA A 33 -6.82 -2.03 0.70
CA ALA A 33 -5.81 -2.69 -0.10
C ALA A 33 -4.39 -2.33 0.38
N PHE A 34 -4.08 -1.04 0.57
CA PHE A 34 -2.81 -0.61 1.15
C PHE A 34 -2.57 -1.23 2.52
N TYR A 35 -3.58 -1.23 3.40
CA TYR A 35 -3.46 -1.85 4.72
C TYR A 35 -3.12 -3.35 4.61
N ALA A 36 -3.86 -4.11 3.80
CA ALA A 36 -3.65 -5.54 3.64
C ALA A 36 -2.22 -5.84 3.15
N HIS A 37 -1.79 -5.20 2.07
CA HIS A 37 -0.47 -5.42 1.49
C HIS A 37 0.65 -4.95 2.42
N PHE A 38 0.45 -3.86 3.15
CA PHE A 38 1.41 -3.41 4.17
C PHE A 38 1.56 -4.45 5.29
N LYS A 39 0.46 -4.98 5.81
CA LYS A 39 0.50 -6.01 6.85
C LYS A 39 1.14 -7.30 6.33
N GLN A 40 0.77 -7.76 5.14
CA GLN A 40 1.36 -8.96 4.53
C GLN A 40 2.86 -8.79 4.27
N ALA A 41 3.30 -7.64 3.74
CA ALA A 41 4.71 -7.35 3.48
C ALA A 41 5.57 -7.36 4.75
N ASN A 42 5.04 -6.88 5.88
CA ASN A 42 5.80 -6.78 7.13
C ASN A 42 5.68 -8.04 7.99
N GLU A 43 4.46 -8.53 8.17
CA GLU A 43 4.11 -9.55 9.16
C GLU A 43 3.84 -10.91 8.53
N GLY A 44 3.64 -10.98 7.21
CA GLY A 44 3.19 -12.21 6.54
C GLY A 44 1.70 -12.44 6.76
N ASP A 45 1.30 -13.71 6.80
CA ASP A 45 -0.12 -14.09 6.93
C ASP A 45 -0.78 -13.52 8.18
N VAL A 46 -2.09 -13.26 8.04
CA VAL A 46 -2.93 -12.75 9.12
C VAL A 46 -2.79 -13.57 10.39
N SER A 47 -2.55 -12.89 11.50
CA SER A 47 -2.41 -13.48 12.82
C SER A 47 -3.11 -12.64 13.89
N GLY A 48 -3.37 -13.24 15.05
CA GLY A 48 -4.07 -12.62 16.17
C GLY A 48 -5.60 -12.84 16.16
N PRO A 49 -6.28 -12.40 17.23
CA PRO A 49 -7.72 -12.57 17.35
C PRO A 49 -8.47 -11.70 16.34
N ALA A 50 -9.57 -12.24 15.81
CA ALA A 50 -10.46 -11.46 14.96
C ALA A 50 -11.11 -10.31 15.78
N PRO A 51 -11.30 -9.13 15.18
CA PRO A 51 -11.98 -8.01 15.82
C PRO A 51 -13.42 -8.35 16.23
N GLY A 52 -13.90 -7.69 17.28
CA GLY A 52 -15.26 -7.87 17.80
C GLY A 52 -16.35 -7.50 16.80
N MET A 53 -17.57 -8.03 16.99
CA MET A 53 -18.68 -7.86 16.05
C MET A 53 -19.04 -6.40 15.74
N PHE A 54 -18.81 -5.49 16.69
CA PHE A 54 -19.10 -4.07 16.58
C PHE A 54 -17.91 -3.23 16.06
N ASP A 55 -16.72 -3.81 15.90
CA ASP A 55 -15.57 -3.14 15.30
C ASP A 55 -15.57 -3.34 13.78
N PHE A 56 -16.43 -2.58 13.10
CA PHE A 56 -16.59 -2.69 11.64
C PHE A 56 -15.29 -2.35 10.88
N VAL A 57 -14.53 -1.36 11.35
CA VAL A 57 -13.29 -0.92 10.70
C VAL A 57 -12.19 -1.96 10.90
N GLY A 58 -11.99 -2.43 12.13
CA GLY A 58 -11.05 -3.50 12.41
C GLY A 58 -11.40 -4.76 11.63
N LYS A 59 -12.68 -5.14 11.60
CA LYS A 59 -13.14 -6.31 10.83
C LYS A 59 -12.86 -6.17 9.34
N ALA A 60 -13.10 -4.99 8.75
CA ALA A 60 -12.77 -4.74 7.35
C ALA A 60 -11.26 -4.88 7.07
N LYS A 61 -10.42 -4.29 7.93
CA LYS A 61 -8.96 -4.39 7.87
C LYS A 61 -8.47 -5.83 8.00
N TYR A 62 -8.98 -6.56 9.00
CA TYR A 62 -8.65 -7.97 9.25
C TYR A 62 -9.05 -8.84 8.06
N ASN A 63 -10.25 -8.65 7.52
CA ASN A 63 -10.73 -9.40 6.37
C ASN A 63 -9.92 -9.10 5.10
N ALA A 64 -9.53 -7.84 4.88
CA ALA A 64 -8.68 -7.46 3.75
C ALA A 64 -7.30 -8.13 3.84
N TRP A 65 -6.67 -8.14 5.02
CA TRP A 65 -5.40 -8.84 5.25
C TRP A 65 -5.56 -10.36 5.08
N LYS A 66 -6.60 -10.95 5.68
CA LYS A 66 -6.90 -12.38 5.56
C LYS A 66 -7.12 -12.82 4.11
N LYS A 67 -7.72 -11.98 3.27
CA LYS A 67 -8.02 -12.28 1.86
C LYS A 67 -6.75 -12.56 1.02
N ILE A 68 -5.62 -11.99 1.42
CA ILE A 68 -4.34 -12.12 0.71
C ILE A 68 -3.34 -13.05 1.43
N ALA A 69 -3.80 -13.81 2.42
CA ALA A 69 -2.96 -14.82 3.07
C ALA A 69 -2.43 -15.84 2.04
N GLY A 70 -1.20 -16.29 2.23
CA GLY A 70 -0.43 -17.10 1.29
C GLY A 70 0.37 -16.29 0.27
N MET A 71 0.17 -14.97 0.16
CA MET A 71 1.00 -14.10 -0.66
C MET A 71 2.39 -13.91 -0.02
N SER A 72 3.46 -13.98 -0.81
CA SER A 72 4.82 -13.73 -0.30
C SER A 72 4.98 -12.27 0.16
N LYS A 73 5.98 -12.00 1.00
CA LYS A 73 6.26 -10.63 1.45
C LYS A 73 6.69 -9.76 0.27
N GLU A 74 7.47 -10.33 -0.63
CA GLU A 74 7.98 -9.70 -1.84
C GLU A 74 6.83 -9.32 -2.79
N ASP A 75 5.88 -10.24 -3.02
CA ASP A 75 4.71 -9.95 -3.85
C ASP A 75 3.81 -8.89 -3.21
N ALA A 76 3.64 -8.93 -1.88
CA ALA A 76 2.87 -7.92 -1.16
C ALA A 76 3.50 -6.53 -1.25
N MET A 77 4.82 -6.43 -1.13
CA MET A 77 5.57 -5.18 -1.36
C MET A 77 5.38 -4.69 -2.79
N ALA A 78 5.51 -5.60 -3.77
CA ALA A 78 5.38 -5.24 -5.17
C ALA A 78 3.97 -4.72 -5.50
N LYS A 79 2.94 -5.38 -4.98
CA LYS A 79 1.55 -4.96 -5.16
C LYS A 79 1.22 -3.64 -4.46
N TYR A 80 1.82 -3.36 -3.30
CA TYR A 80 1.67 -2.07 -2.63
C TYR A 80 2.21 -0.92 -3.51
N VAL A 81 3.40 -1.11 -4.08
CA VAL A 81 4.03 -0.13 -4.98
C VAL A 81 3.24 0.03 -6.27
N GLU A 82 2.76 -1.07 -6.85
CA GLU A 82 1.92 -1.07 -8.05
C GLU A 82 0.64 -0.25 -7.83
N LEU A 83 -0.08 -0.49 -6.72
CA LEU A 83 -1.30 0.24 -6.38
C LEU A 83 -1.06 1.75 -6.29
N LEU A 84 0.00 2.17 -5.59
CA LEU A 84 0.36 3.59 -5.52
C LEU A 84 0.70 4.16 -6.90
N THR A 85 1.52 3.45 -7.66
CA THR A 85 1.93 3.86 -9.01
C THR A 85 0.73 4.07 -9.93
N GLU A 86 -0.26 3.17 -9.88
CA GLU A 86 -1.49 3.31 -10.68
C GLU A 86 -2.34 4.51 -10.25
N MET A 87 -2.43 4.80 -8.95
CA MET A 87 -3.15 5.99 -8.48
C MET A 87 -2.45 7.27 -8.94
N LEU A 88 -1.14 7.37 -8.79
CA LEU A 88 -0.37 8.55 -9.18
C LEU A 88 -0.47 8.82 -10.68
N LYS A 89 -0.45 7.76 -11.51
CA LYS A 89 -0.64 7.89 -12.97
C LYS A 89 -2.02 8.41 -13.37
N LYS A 90 -3.05 8.24 -12.53
CA LYS A 90 -4.42 8.69 -12.82
C LYS A 90 -4.63 10.18 -12.55
N SER A 91 -3.89 10.78 -11.61
CA SER A 91 -4.11 12.18 -11.22
C SER A 91 -3.44 13.21 -12.15
N ASP A 92 -2.49 12.78 -13.02
CA ASP A 92 -1.74 13.59 -14.01
C ASP A 92 -1.27 14.99 -13.53
N ASP A 93 -0.99 15.13 -12.24
CA ASP A 93 -0.51 16.37 -11.64
C ASP A 93 1.00 16.31 -11.36
N GLU A 94 1.62 17.48 -11.21
CA GLU A 94 3.07 17.60 -11.00
C GLU A 94 3.54 16.92 -9.71
N ALA A 95 2.74 16.92 -8.64
CA ALA A 95 3.11 16.22 -7.41
C ALA A 95 3.09 14.70 -7.63
N SER A 96 2.09 14.19 -8.36
CA SER A 96 2.04 12.77 -8.73
C SER A 96 3.24 12.33 -9.57
N LYS A 97 3.67 13.17 -10.53
CA LYS A 97 4.89 12.91 -11.33
C LYS A 97 6.15 12.89 -10.48
N GLN A 98 6.26 13.81 -9.51
CA GLN A 98 7.37 13.82 -8.55
C GLN A 98 7.40 12.54 -7.72
N TYR A 99 6.26 12.11 -7.17
CA TYR A 99 6.18 10.86 -6.41
C TYR A 99 6.54 9.63 -7.25
N LEU A 100 6.15 9.58 -8.53
CA LEU A 100 6.55 8.51 -9.44
C LEU A 100 8.06 8.48 -9.66
N ALA A 101 8.68 9.63 -9.92
CA ALA A 101 10.13 9.73 -10.09
C ALA A 101 10.88 9.32 -8.81
N GLU A 102 10.37 9.69 -7.64
CA GLU A 102 10.94 9.28 -6.35
C GLU A 102 10.84 7.76 -6.11
N LEU A 103 9.75 7.12 -6.52
CA LEU A 103 9.58 5.68 -6.45
C LEU A 103 10.55 4.94 -7.38
N GLU A 104 10.72 5.42 -8.62
CA GLU A 104 11.67 4.85 -9.58
C GLU A 104 13.12 5.00 -9.10
N ALA A 105 13.49 6.17 -8.58
CA ALA A 105 14.82 6.41 -8.02
C ALA A 105 15.13 5.49 -6.82
N ALA A 106 14.14 5.25 -5.96
CA ALA A 106 14.28 4.35 -4.81
C ALA A 106 14.44 2.88 -5.24
N GLY A 107 13.86 2.47 -6.37
CA GLY A 107 14.02 1.14 -6.95
C GLY A 107 15.37 0.93 -7.66
N SER A 108 15.94 1.99 -8.24
CA SER A 108 17.19 1.92 -9.01
C SER A 108 18.47 2.09 -8.18
N SER A 109 18.34 2.40 -6.89
CA SER A 109 19.48 2.62 -5.97
C SER A 109 20.03 1.32 -5.36
N ALA A 110 19.77 0.16 -5.97
CA ALA A 110 20.17 -1.17 -5.50
C ALA A 110 21.12 -1.86 -6.49
#